data_AF-A0A0G0PK15-F1
#
_entry.id   AF-A0A0G0PK15-F1
#
_cell.length_a   1.000
_cell.length_b   1.000
_cell.length_c   1.000
_cell.angle_alpha   90.00
_cell.angle_beta   90.00
_cell.angle_gamma   90.00
#
_symmetry.space_group_name_H-M   'P 1'
#
loop_
_entity.id
_entity.type
_entity.pdbx_description
1 polymer ?
#
loop_
_entity_poly.entity_id
_entity_poly.type
_entity_poly.pdbx_seq_one_letter_code
_entity_poly.pdbx_strand_id
1 'polypeptide(L)'
;MPIFEWVKDVKPGTAMVVGARAGSGKTTTGVEMFKMLDPKLDSICVVFNRHVVAPMKAKAPSYVKVCTYNSLGYAACRAAFGNSLMLDEDKAEKILRTILDKMTNGGLYPTILKLVSLVKANLTGTSYDELQSLAEYYGVEINGDTDTVFAAVGLVV
;
A
#
# COMPACT_ATOMS: atom_id res chain seq x y z
N MET A 1 -7.84 -31.19 9.81
CA MET A 1 -8.39 -29.83 9.55
C MET A 1 -7.79 -29.38 8.23
N PRO A 2 -8.57 -29.24 7.15
CA PRO A 2 -8.04 -29.20 5.77
C PRO A 2 -6.94 -28.16 5.53
N ILE A 3 -7.01 -27.01 6.21
CA ILE A 3 -6.03 -25.92 6.11
C ILE A 3 -4.63 -26.35 6.58
N PHE A 4 -4.52 -27.04 7.73
CA PHE A 4 -3.23 -27.44 8.29
C PHE A 4 -2.63 -28.66 7.59
N GLU A 5 -3.47 -29.53 7.03
CA GLU A 5 -3.02 -30.61 6.16
C GLU A 5 -2.41 -30.05 4.87
N TRP A 6 -3.06 -29.04 4.26
CA TRP A 6 -2.53 -28.36 3.08
C TRP A 6 -1.14 -27.74 3.34
N VAL A 7 -0.93 -27.11 4.51
CA VAL A 7 0.37 -26.51 4.87
C VAL A 7 1.51 -27.53 4.98
N LYS A 8 1.20 -28.79 5.35
CA LYS A 8 2.21 -29.84 5.49
C LYS A 8 2.63 -30.46 4.16
N ASP A 9 1.79 -30.36 3.14
CA ASP A 9 2.02 -30.93 1.79
C ASP A 9 1.90 -29.85 0.70
N VAL A 10 2.48 -28.67 0.96
CA VAL A 10 2.46 -27.56 0.00
C VAL A 10 3.29 -27.92 -1.22
N LYS A 11 2.65 -27.88 -2.39
CA LYS A 11 3.35 -28.03 -3.68
C LYS A 11 3.80 -26.67 -4.20
N PRO A 12 5.00 -26.54 -4.79
CA PRO A 12 5.44 -25.31 -5.43
C PRO A 12 4.42 -24.79 -6.45
N GLY A 13 4.20 -23.47 -6.47
CA GLY A 13 3.26 -22.82 -7.39
C GLY A 13 1.78 -22.94 -7.00
N THR A 14 1.46 -23.44 -5.81
CA THR A 14 0.08 -23.51 -5.30
C THR A 14 -0.25 -22.36 -4.36
N ALA A 15 -1.54 -22.02 -4.28
CA ALA A 15 -2.05 -20.98 -3.38
C ALA A 15 -3.33 -21.46 -2.68
N MET A 16 -3.53 -20.99 -1.45
CA MET A 16 -4.73 -21.24 -0.66
C MET A 16 -5.35 -19.92 -0.23
N VAL A 17 -6.67 -19.82 -0.34
CA VAL A 17 -7.45 -18.68 0.16
C VAL A 17 -8.26 -19.14 1.37
N VAL A 18 -8.09 -18.45 2.50
CA VAL A 18 -8.83 -18.73 3.73
C VAL A 18 -9.93 -17.69 3.92
N GLY A 19 -11.16 -18.04 3.55
CA GLY A 19 -12.36 -17.24 3.80
C GLY A 19 -12.86 -17.39 5.23
N ALA A 20 -12.95 -16.30 5.99
CA ALA A 20 -13.31 -16.36 7.40
C ALA A 20 -13.97 -15.07 7.90
N ARG A 21 -15.03 -15.21 8.73
CA ARG A 21 -15.79 -14.09 9.31
C ARG A 21 -14.99 -13.34 10.39
N ALA A 22 -15.49 -12.19 10.83
CA ALA A 22 -14.93 -11.49 12.00
C ALA A 22 -14.97 -12.43 13.22
N GLY A 23 -13.91 -12.42 14.03
CA GLY A 23 -13.82 -13.26 15.23
C GLY A 23 -13.54 -14.76 15.00
N SER A 24 -13.51 -15.27 13.77
CA SER A 24 -13.33 -16.71 13.50
C SER A 24 -11.88 -17.21 13.58
N GLY A 25 -11.00 -16.48 14.27
CA GLY A 25 -9.62 -16.93 14.51
C GLY A 25 -8.62 -16.77 13.36
N LYS A 26 -8.89 -15.99 12.30
CA LYS A 26 -7.98 -15.80 11.14
C LYS A 26 -6.51 -15.59 11.51
N THR A 27 -6.26 -14.67 12.44
CA THR A 27 -4.90 -14.35 12.91
C THR A 27 -4.28 -15.55 13.62
N THR A 28 -5.05 -16.24 14.46
CA THR A 28 -4.60 -17.45 15.15
C THR A 28 -4.26 -18.55 14.15
N THR A 29 -5.15 -18.83 13.20
CA THR A 29 -4.91 -19.82 12.14
C THR A 29 -3.64 -19.51 11.36
N GLY A 30 -3.43 -18.26 10.93
CA GLY A 30 -2.22 -17.87 10.20
C GLY A 30 -0.92 -18.05 11.02
N VAL A 31 -0.94 -17.70 12.31
CA VAL A 31 0.20 -17.93 13.21
C VAL A 31 0.50 -19.42 13.37
N GLU A 32 -0.54 -20.26 13.55
CA GLU A 32 -0.36 -21.70 13.66
C GLU A 32 0.16 -22.32 12.35
N MET A 33 -0.27 -21.81 11.19
CA MET A 33 0.27 -22.22 9.89
C MET A 33 1.78 -21.94 9.81
N PHE A 34 2.23 -20.75 10.23
CA PHE A 34 3.65 -20.41 10.21
C PHE A 34 4.49 -21.38 11.04
N LYS A 35 4.02 -21.79 12.23
CA LYS A 35 4.73 -22.75 13.11
C LYS A 35 4.92 -24.14 12.49
N MET A 36 4.13 -24.48 11.46
CA MET A 36 4.22 -25.77 10.76
C MET A 36 5.17 -25.74 9.56
N LEU A 37 5.63 -24.56 9.13
CA LEU A 37 6.58 -24.41 8.03
C LEU A 37 7.99 -24.80 8.46
N ASP A 38 8.79 -25.34 7.54
CA ASP A 38 10.23 -25.55 7.76
C ASP A 38 10.91 -24.20 8.05
N PRO A 39 11.58 -24.04 9.21
CA PRO A 39 12.30 -22.81 9.56
C PRO A 39 13.41 -22.39 8.58
N LYS A 40 13.85 -23.29 7.69
CA LYS A 40 14.82 -23.00 6.62
C LYS A 40 14.20 -22.24 5.44
N LEU A 41 12.87 -22.16 5.35
CA LEU A 41 12.19 -21.44 4.28
C LEU A 41 12.07 -19.95 4.62
N ASP A 42 12.38 -19.12 3.64
CA ASP A 42 12.11 -17.68 3.72
C ASP A 42 10.61 -17.43 3.79
N SER A 43 10.13 -17.12 5.00
CA SER A 43 8.71 -16.96 5.31
C SER A 43 8.38 -15.52 5.65
N ILE A 44 7.32 -14.98 5.06
CA ILE A 44 6.88 -13.60 5.28
C ILE A 44 5.39 -13.53 5.65
N CYS A 45 5.08 -12.70 6.64
CA CYS A 45 3.74 -12.29 7.00
C CYS A 45 3.57 -10.80 6.68
N VAL A 46 2.70 -10.49 5.73
CA VAL A 46 2.42 -9.11 5.32
C VAL A 46 1.10 -8.66 5.91
N VAL A 47 1.09 -7.50 6.55
CA VAL A 47 -0.11 -6.87 7.14
C VAL A 47 -0.33 -5.48 6.56
N PHE A 48 -1.58 -4.99 6.56
CA PHE A 48 -1.86 -3.65 6.03
C PHE A 48 -1.32 -2.53 6.93
N ASN A 49 -1.64 -2.57 8.22
CA ASN A 49 -1.38 -1.46 9.12
C ASN A 49 -0.17 -1.69 10.02
N ARG A 50 0.62 -0.62 10.23
CA ARG A 50 1.82 -0.64 11.08
C ARG A 50 1.54 -1.11 12.51
N HIS A 51 0.43 -0.70 13.10
CA HIS A 51 0.08 -1.06 14.49
C HIS A 51 -0.17 -2.57 14.67
N VAL A 52 -0.44 -3.31 13.59
CA VAL A 52 -0.65 -4.78 13.63
C VAL A 52 0.69 -5.53 13.64
N VAL A 53 1.77 -4.90 13.15
CA VAL A 53 3.08 -5.55 12.98
C VAL A 53 3.63 -6.06 14.30
N ALA A 54 3.70 -5.21 15.34
CA ALA A 54 4.29 -5.60 16.62
C ALA A 54 3.49 -6.74 17.32
N PRO A 55 2.15 -6.66 17.45
CA PRO A 55 1.35 -7.77 17.97
C PRO A 55 1.48 -9.07 17.17
N MET A 56 1.58 -8.99 15.83
CA MET A 56 1.75 -10.17 14.98
C MET A 56 3.15 -10.76 15.11
N LYS A 57 4.19 -9.92 15.16
CA LYS A 57 5.58 -10.33 15.37
C LYS A 57 5.80 -11.02 16.71
N ALA A 58 5.08 -10.62 17.76
CA ALA A 58 5.12 -11.28 19.06
C ALA A 58 4.52 -12.71 19.05
N LYS A 59 3.66 -13.03 18.08
CA LYS A 59 3.00 -14.33 17.95
C LYS A 59 3.63 -15.23 16.89
N ALA A 60 4.17 -14.64 15.84
CA ALA A 60 4.82 -15.36 14.76
C ALA A 60 6.15 -15.98 15.21
N PRO A 61 6.56 -17.13 14.64
CA PRO A 61 7.90 -17.67 14.85
C PRO A 61 9.00 -16.67 14.48
N SER A 62 10.15 -16.76 15.15
CA SER A 62 11.26 -15.81 14.98
C SER A 62 11.85 -15.77 13.56
N TYR A 63 11.75 -16.87 12.81
CA TYR A 63 12.20 -16.96 11.41
C TYR A 63 11.23 -16.31 10.41
N VAL A 64 10.00 -15.96 10.83
CA VAL A 64 9.03 -15.31 9.96
C VAL A 64 9.21 -13.80 9.99
N LYS A 65 9.47 -13.21 8.82
CA LYS A 65 9.49 -11.76 8.67
C LYS A 65 8.07 -11.20 8.72
N VAL A 66 7.77 -10.36 9.70
CA VAL A 66 6.48 -9.65 9.79
C VAL A 66 6.67 -8.19 9.39
N CYS A 67 5.98 -7.71 8.36
CA CYS A 67 6.07 -6.31 7.92
C CYS A 67 4.80 -5.81 7.22
N THR A 68 4.77 -4.52 6.85
CA THR A 68 3.68 -3.98 6.02
C THR A 68 3.94 -4.17 4.53
N TYR A 69 2.91 -4.02 3.69
CA TYR A 69 3.08 -3.94 2.23
C TYR A 69 4.07 -2.85 1.84
N ASN A 70 3.94 -1.64 2.42
CA ASN A 70 4.86 -0.54 2.15
C ASN A 70 6.29 -0.86 2.57
N SER A 71 6.49 -1.45 3.75
CA SER A 71 7.84 -1.84 4.20
C SER A 71 8.46 -2.92 3.32
N LEU A 72 7.65 -3.86 2.81
CA LEU A 72 8.10 -4.89 1.88
C LEU A 72 8.50 -4.29 0.53
N GLY A 73 7.63 -3.45 -0.05
CA GLY A 73 7.90 -2.75 -1.31
C GLY A 73 9.13 -1.86 -1.22
N TYR A 74 9.24 -1.06 -0.15
CA TYR A 74 10.41 -0.21 0.08
C TYR A 74 11.71 -1.02 0.21
N ALA A 75 11.67 -2.17 0.90
CA ALA A 75 12.83 -3.06 0.97
C ALA A 75 13.24 -3.61 -0.41
N ALA A 76 12.28 -3.98 -1.25
CA ALA A 76 12.54 -4.39 -2.62
C ALA A 76 13.14 -3.24 -3.46
N CYS A 77 12.61 -2.02 -3.33
CA CYS A 77 13.17 -0.84 -3.99
C CYS A 77 14.61 -0.55 -3.54
N ARG A 78 14.92 -0.63 -2.24
CA ARG A 78 16.30 -0.45 -1.75
C ARG A 78 17.26 -1.53 -2.27
N ALA A 79 16.77 -2.76 -2.43
CA ALA A 79 17.56 -3.84 -3.01
C ALA A 79 17.90 -3.57 -4.49
N ALA A 80 16.96 -3.00 -5.25
CA ALA A 80 17.14 -2.71 -6.68
C ALA A 80 17.89 -1.38 -6.95
N PHE A 81 17.60 -0.33 -6.19
CA PHE A 81 18.08 1.04 -6.45
C PHE A 81 19.13 1.53 -5.45
N GLY A 82 19.49 0.71 -4.46
CA GLY A 82 20.54 0.99 -3.49
C GLY A 82 20.06 1.63 -2.19
N ASN A 83 20.98 1.66 -1.22
CA ASN A 83 20.69 2.07 0.16
C ASN A 83 20.49 3.58 0.33
N SER A 84 20.85 4.39 -0.67
CA SER A 84 20.66 5.85 -0.72
C SER A 84 19.21 6.26 -1.02
N LEU A 85 18.34 5.32 -1.41
CA LEU A 85 16.92 5.59 -1.61
C LEU A 85 16.27 6.07 -0.31
N MET A 86 15.81 7.31 -0.29
CA MET A 86 15.09 7.91 0.84
C MET A 86 13.63 8.17 0.47
N LEU A 87 12.74 7.91 1.42
CA LEU A 87 11.33 8.29 1.31
C LEU A 87 11.21 9.78 1.68
N ASP A 88 10.57 10.56 0.82
CA ASP A 88 10.16 11.93 1.13
C ASP A 88 8.64 11.98 1.22
N GLU A 89 8.13 12.02 2.46
CA GLU A 89 6.69 12.00 2.76
C GLU A 89 5.97 13.25 2.21
N ASP A 90 6.69 14.37 2.11
CA ASP A 90 6.15 15.66 1.65
C ASP A 90 6.46 15.93 0.18
N LYS A 91 6.98 14.95 -0.57
CA LYS A 91 7.43 15.12 -1.97
C LYS A 91 6.37 15.79 -2.84
N ALA A 92 5.13 15.28 -2.78
CA ALA A 92 4.05 15.80 -3.61
C ALA A 92 3.72 17.26 -3.30
N GLU A 93 3.69 17.62 -2.01
CA GLU A 93 3.46 19.01 -1.59
C GLU A 93 4.63 19.92 -1.98
N LYS A 94 5.88 19.45 -1.83
CA LYS A 94 7.08 20.20 -2.24
C LYS A 94 7.07 20.49 -3.73
N ILE A 95 6.75 19.51 -4.58
CA ILE A 95 6.61 19.71 -6.03
C ILE A 95 5.49 20.71 -6.31
N LEU A 96 4.35 20.58 -5.64
CA LEU A 96 3.21 21.48 -5.85
C LEU A 96 3.56 22.94 -5.53
N ARG A 97 4.36 23.18 -4.49
CA ARG A 97 4.87 24.52 -4.12
C ARG A 97 5.81 25.14 -5.15
N THR A 98 6.43 24.33 -6.02
CA THR A 98 7.23 24.85 -7.13
C THR A 98 6.40 25.22 -8.37
N ILE A 99 5.16 24.72 -8.45
CA ILE A 99 4.30 24.88 -9.63
C ILE A 99 3.21 25.93 -9.36
N LEU A 100 2.64 25.94 -8.15
CA LEU A 100 1.53 26.81 -7.77
C LEU A 100 1.90 27.73 -6.62
N ASP A 101 1.61 29.02 -6.79
CA ASP A 101 1.68 30.00 -5.70
C ASP A 101 0.68 29.63 -4.59
N LYS A 102 1.19 29.41 -3.37
CA LYS A 102 0.39 28.94 -2.24
C LYS A 102 -0.59 30.00 -1.74
N MET A 103 -0.27 31.28 -1.88
CA MET A 103 -1.15 32.37 -1.44
C MET A 103 -2.43 32.42 -2.29
N THR A 104 -2.28 32.19 -3.60
CA THR A 104 -3.38 32.21 -4.55
C THR A 104 -4.10 30.86 -4.64
N ASN A 105 -3.36 29.76 -4.65
CA ASN A 105 -3.88 28.43 -5.00
C ASN A 105 -3.94 27.45 -3.81
N GLY A 106 -3.67 27.91 -2.59
CA GLY A 106 -3.60 27.05 -1.41
C GLY A 106 -4.87 26.21 -1.18
N GLY A 107 -6.03 26.71 -1.59
CA GLY A 107 -7.31 25.99 -1.51
C GLY A 107 -7.40 24.75 -2.42
N LEU A 108 -6.62 24.68 -3.50
CA LEU A 108 -6.63 23.57 -4.45
C LEU A 108 -5.75 22.39 -4.00
N TYR A 109 -4.80 22.63 -3.08
CA TYR A 109 -3.81 21.64 -2.66
C TYR A 109 -4.43 20.35 -2.13
N PRO A 110 -5.44 20.37 -1.23
CA PRO A 110 -6.04 19.14 -0.73
C PRO A 110 -6.62 18.27 -1.84
N THR A 111 -7.33 18.86 -2.80
CA THR A 111 -7.93 18.15 -3.93
C THR A 111 -6.85 17.57 -4.85
N ILE A 112 -5.82 18.34 -5.18
CA ILE A 112 -4.69 17.88 -6.01
C ILE A 112 -3.98 16.71 -5.34
N LEU A 113 -3.62 16.84 -4.06
CA LEU A 113 -2.93 15.77 -3.31
C LEU A 113 -3.81 14.52 -3.16
N LYS A 114 -5.13 14.70 -3.00
CA LYS A 114 -6.08 13.59 -2.95
C LYS A 114 -6.12 12.84 -4.28
N LEU A 115 -6.22 13.54 -5.41
CA LEU A 115 -6.21 12.93 -6.74
C LEU A 115 -4.88 12.24 -7.05
N VAL A 116 -3.74 12.87 -6.75
CA VAL A 116 -2.41 12.23 -6.87
C VAL A 116 -2.35 10.91 -6.08
N SER A 117 -2.89 10.89 -4.86
CA SER A 117 -2.95 9.68 -4.05
C SER A 117 -3.85 8.62 -4.68
N LEU A 118 -4.99 8.99 -5.26
CA LEU A 118 -5.92 8.07 -5.89
C LEU A 118 -5.34 7.49 -7.19
N VAL A 119 -4.68 8.32 -8.01
CA VAL A 119 -3.98 7.87 -9.23
C VAL A 119 -2.95 6.80 -8.87
N LYS A 120 -2.10 7.05 -7.86
CA LYS A 120 -1.08 6.09 -7.39
C LYS A 120 -1.69 4.81 -6.83
N ALA A 121 -2.84 4.90 -6.15
CA ALA A 121 -3.49 3.75 -5.56
C ALA A 121 -4.22 2.86 -6.59
N ASN A 122 -4.70 3.45 -7.69
CA ASN A 122 -5.46 2.75 -8.73
C ASN A 122 -4.63 2.44 -9.98
N LEU A 123 -3.39 2.93 -10.06
CA LEU A 123 -2.48 2.76 -11.20
C LEU A 123 -3.09 3.26 -12.53
N THR A 124 -3.82 4.37 -12.48
CA THR A 124 -4.44 5.01 -13.65
C THR A 124 -3.52 6.06 -14.28
N GLY A 125 -3.83 6.49 -15.50
CA GLY A 125 -3.18 7.66 -16.09
C GLY A 125 -3.70 8.99 -15.51
N THR A 126 -3.24 10.09 -16.10
CA THR A 126 -3.58 11.46 -15.72
C THR A 126 -4.22 12.25 -16.86
N SER A 127 -4.83 11.56 -17.83
CA SER A 127 -5.65 12.24 -18.84
C SER A 127 -6.89 12.87 -18.19
N TYR A 128 -7.47 13.87 -18.85
CA TYR A 128 -8.66 14.56 -18.33
C TYR A 128 -9.79 13.58 -17.99
N ASP A 129 -10.11 12.68 -18.92
CA ASP A 129 -11.19 11.70 -18.76
C ASP A 129 -10.91 10.70 -17.62
N GLU A 130 -9.66 10.27 -17.46
CA GLU A 130 -9.26 9.38 -16.36
C GLU A 130 -9.38 10.08 -15.00
N LEU A 131 -8.90 11.32 -14.90
CA LEU A 131 -8.97 12.09 -13.66
C LEU A 131 -10.40 12.45 -13.29
N GLN A 132 -11.22 12.82 -14.28
CA GLN A 132 -12.64 13.10 -14.09
C GLN A 132 -13.38 11.84 -13.60
N SER A 133 -13.18 10.70 -14.28
CA SER A 133 -13.80 9.42 -13.89
C SER A 133 -13.38 8.99 -12.49
N LEU A 134 -12.10 9.21 -12.13
CA LEU A 134 -11.57 8.89 -10.82
C LEU A 134 -12.15 9.80 -9.74
N ALA A 135 -12.27 11.10 -10.01
CA ALA A 135 -12.88 12.07 -9.11
C ALA A 135 -14.34 11.71 -8.84
N GLU A 136 -15.11 11.38 -9.88
CA GLU A 136 -16.51 10.97 -9.77
C GLU A 136 -16.67 9.68 -8.97
N TYR A 137 -15.88 8.64 -9.29
CA TYR A 137 -15.95 7.35 -8.60
C TYR A 137 -15.69 7.46 -7.09
N TYR A 138 -14.74 8.31 -6.70
CA TYR A 138 -14.37 8.52 -5.29
C TYR A 138 -15.09 9.70 -4.62
N GLY A 139 -16.00 10.39 -5.33
CA GLY A 139 -16.73 11.56 -4.82
C GLY A 139 -15.81 12.73 -4.43
N VAL A 140 -14.74 12.96 -5.18
CA VAL A 140 -13.81 14.07 -4.95
C VAL A 140 -14.36 15.33 -5.60
N GLU A 141 -14.77 16.30 -4.78
CA GLU A 141 -15.22 17.60 -5.26
C GLU A 141 -14.04 18.46 -5.72
N ILE A 142 -14.08 18.84 -7.00
CA ILE A 142 -13.12 19.78 -7.59
C ILE A 142 -13.70 21.19 -7.40
N ASN A 143 -13.52 21.72 -6.19
CA ASN A 143 -13.98 23.05 -5.83
C ASN A 143 -13.02 24.10 -6.39
N GLY A 144 -13.25 24.55 -7.62
CA GLY A 144 -12.48 25.63 -8.25
C GLY A 144 -12.15 25.34 -9.71
N ASP A 145 -10.88 25.55 -10.06
CA ASP A 145 -10.36 25.47 -11.42
C ASP A 145 -9.91 24.03 -11.75
N THR A 146 -10.77 23.29 -12.44
CA THR A 146 -10.52 21.91 -12.87
C THR A 146 -9.28 21.78 -13.75
N ASP A 147 -9.06 22.72 -14.67
CA ASP A 147 -7.92 22.66 -15.58
C ASP A 147 -6.61 22.81 -14.81
N THR A 148 -6.55 23.76 -13.87
CA THR A 148 -5.39 23.93 -12.99
C THR A 148 -5.17 22.70 -12.11
N VAL A 149 -6.23 22.12 -11.54
CA VAL A 149 -6.13 20.92 -10.69
C VAL A 149 -5.59 19.74 -11.49
N PHE A 150 -6.16 19.45 -12.66
CA PHE A 150 -5.76 18.30 -13.46
C PHE A 150 -4.36 18.46 -14.06
N ALA A 151 -4.01 19.65 -14.54
CA ALA A 151 -2.65 19.95 -14.98
C ALA A 151 -1.64 19.74 -13.83
N ALA A 152 -1.94 20.22 -12.62
CA ALA A 152 -1.06 20.04 -11.47
C ALA A 152 -0.93 18.57 -11.06
N VAL A 153 -2.00 17.77 -11.12
CA VAL A 153 -1.92 16.32 -10.86
C VAL A 153 -0.96 15.64 -11.85
N GLY A 154 -1.07 15.96 -13.14
CA GLY A 154 -0.20 15.41 -14.19
C GLY A 154 1.29 15.73 -14.01
N LEU A 155 1.63 16.85 -13.35
CA LEU A 155 3.02 17.24 -13.07
C LEU A 155 3.58 16.64 -11.77
N VAL A 156 2.74 16.09 -10.89
CA VAL A 156 3.13 15.62 -9.55
C VAL A 156 3.22 14.08 -9.46
N VAL A 157 2.48 13.36 -10.30
CA VAL A 157 2.49 11.89 -10.37
C VAL A 157 3.83 11.37 -10.89
#